data_AF-A0A841VFG4-F1
#
_entry.id   AF-A0A841VFG4-F1
#
_cell.length_a   1.000
_cell.length_b   1.000
_cell.length_c   1.000
_cell.angle_alpha   90.00
_cell.angle_beta   90.00
_cell.angle_gamma   90.00
#
_symmetry.space_group_name_H-M   'P 1'
#
loop_
_entity.id
_entity.type
_entity.pdbx_description
1 polymer ?
#
loop_
_entity_poly.entity_id
_entity_poly.type
_entity_poly.pdbx_seq_one_letter_code
_entity_poly.pdbx_strand_id
1 'polypeptide(L)'
;MKDIERYIPSEEKYLEAFHSIYEELTPGHKAILNKLYEHCYFMQDNRRLRTWELSEAAGYDGDSSGQIGHLGGKFCQFFGVKDDEFGQPALAIISWFADEINGYWYIELIPEAARAFKRFHIETLK
;
A
#
# COMPACT_ATOMS: atom_id res chain seq x y z
N MET A 1 -20.14 -10.24 -14.10
CA MET A 1 -18.75 -9.85 -14.43
C MET A 1 -17.88 -11.01 -14.00
N LYS A 2 -16.98 -11.54 -14.84
CA LYS A 2 -15.99 -12.50 -14.33
C LYS A 2 -15.16 -11.75 -13.30
N ASP A 3 -15.16 -12.20 -12.05
CA ASP A 3 -14.13 -11.82 -11.09
C ASP A 3 -12.80 -12.22 -11.73
N ILE A 4 -12.12 -11.25 -12.33
CA ILE A 4 -10.72 -11.42 -12.70
C ILE A 4 -10.03 -11.42 -11.34
N GLU A 5 -9.68 -12.60 -10.85
CA GLU A 5 -8.88 -12.75 -9.64
C GLU A 5 -7.65 -11.86 -9.80
N ARG A 6 -7.63 -10.76 -9.05
CA ARG A 6 -6.52 -9.83 -9.04
C ARG A 6 -5.27 -10.61 -8.67
N TYR A 7 -4.23 -10.50 -9.49
CA TYR A 7 -2.93 -11.06 -9.17
C TYR A 7 -2.45 -10.47 -7.84
N ILE A 8 -2.04 -11.31 -6.89
CA ILE A 8 -1.42 -10.88 -5.63
C ILE A 8 -0.03 -11.53 -5.53
N PRO A 9 1.06 -10.77 -5.62
CA PRO A 9 2.41 -11.26 -5.38
C PRO A 9 2.57 -11.94 -4.01
N SER A 10 3.51 -12.89 -3.90
CA SER A 10 3.85 -13.52 -2.63
C SER A 10 4.53 -12.56 -1.66
N GLU A 11 4.53 -12.89 -0.38
CA GLU A 11 5.27 -12.16 0.65
C GLU A 11 6.75 -11.96 0.31
N GLU A 12 7.45 -13.01 -0.15
CA GLU A 12 8.86 -12.91 -0.55
C GLU A 12 9.07 -11.92 -1.72
N LYS A 13 8.17 -11.93 -2.70
CA LYS A 13 8.25 -11.01 -3.84
C LYS A 13 8.02 -9.56 -3.41
N TYR A 14 7.13 -9.32 -2.44
CA TYR A 14 7.00 -8.00 -1.81
C TYR A 14 8.23 -7.61 -1.00
N LEU A 15 8.85 -8.56 -0.28
CA LEU A 15 10.05 -8.28 0.50
C LEU A 15 11.21 -7.86 -0.39
N GLU A 16 11.45 -8.58 -1.48
CA GLU A 16 12.40 -8.22 -2.53
C GLU A 16 12.12 -6.82 -3.10
N ALA A 17 10.83 -6.51 -3.36
CA ALA A 17 10.42 -5.20 -3.83
C ALA A 17 10.77 -4.11 -2.81
N PHE A 18 10.46 -4.30 -1.52
CA PHE A 18 10.81 -3.34 -0.47
C PHE A 18 12.33 -3.09 -0.42
N HIS A 19 13.16 -4.14 -0.40
CA HIS A 19 14.61 -3.96 -0.43
C HIS A 19 15.10 -3.21 -1.68
N SER A 20 14.45 -3.40 -2.82
CA SER A 20 14.88 -2.82 -4.09
C SER A 20 14.44 -1.36 -4.26
N ILE A 21 13.25 -0.99 -3.77
CA ILE A 21 12.65 0.31 -4.08
C ILE A 21 12.66 1.30 -2.91
N TYR A 22 12.80 0.83 -1.65
CA TYR A 22 12.49 1.65 -0.48
C TYR A 22 13.36 2.91 -0.38
N GLU A 23 14.64 2.83 -0.74
CA GLU A 23 15.53 4.00 -0.70
C GLU A 23 15.17 5.08 -1.72
N GLU A 24 14.53 4.71 -2.84
CA GLU A 24 14.06 5.67 -3.84
C GLU A 24 12.72 6.32 -3.48
N LEU A 25 12.05 5.84 -2.43
CA LEU A 25 10.77 6.38 -2.01
C LEU A 25 10.94 7.77 -1.39
N THR A 26 10.02 8.68 -1.74
CA THR A 26 9.94 9.99 -1.11
C THR A 26 9.62 9.85 0.38
N PRO A 27 9.92 10.86 1.21
CA PRO A 27 9.49 10.87 2.61
C PRO A 27 7.98 10.63 2.78
N GLY A 28 7.15 11.20 1.90
CA GLY A 28 5.70 10.99 1.91
C GLY A 28 5.28 9.55 1.62
N HIS A 29 5.92 8.88 0.65
CA HIS A 29 5.68 7.46 0.39
C HIS A 29 6.05 6.58 1.60
N LYS A 30 7.20 6.86 2.23
CA LYS A 30 7.65 6.15 3.44
C LYS A 30 6.66 6.36 4.60
N ALA A 31 6.15 7.58 4.76
CA ALA A 31 5.14 7.89 5.77
C ALA A 31 3.80 7.19 5.53
N ILE A 32 3.33 7.11 4.27
CA ILE A 32 2.13 6.33 3.90
C ILE A 32 2.31 4.85 4.26
N LEU A 33 3.45 4.25 3.91
CA LEU A 33 3.74 2.85 4.22
C LEU A 33 3.76 2.59 5.72
N ASN A 34 4.44 3.45 6.49
CA ASN A 34 4.49 3.35 7.95
C ASN A 34 3.10 3.47 8.56
N LYS A 35 2.31 4.45 8.11
CA LYS A 35 0.94 4.65 8.61
C LYS A 35 0.05 3.45 8.31
N LEU A 36 0.08 2.95 7.08
CA LEU A 36 -0.66 1.74 6.73
C LEU A 36 -0.23 0.54 7.57
N TYR A 37 1.08 0.38 7.78
CA TYR A 37 1.63 -0.69 8.60
C TYR A 37 1.19 -0.64 10.06
N GLU A 38 1.20 0.54 10.69
CA GLU A 38 0.72 0.75 12.06
C GLU A 38 -0.73 0.31 12.26
N HIS A 39 -1.53 0.38 11.18
CA HIS A 39 -2.96 0.11 11.18
C HIS A 39 -3.35 -1.21 10.47
N CYS A 40 -2.38 -2.08 10.19
CA CYS A 40 -2.62 -3.39 9.57
C CYS A 40 -3.30 -4.38 10.52
N TYR A 41 -3.94 -5.41 9.94
CA TYR A 41 -4.82 -6.33 10.68
C TYR A 41 -4.17 -7.17 11.80
N PHE A 42 -2.85 -7.26 11.81
CA PHE A 42 -2.08 -7.95 12.86
C PHE A 42 -1.45 -6.99 13.88
N MET A 43 -1.75 -5.68 13.81
CA MET A 43 -1.32 -4.65 14.77
C MET A 43 -2.43 -4.34 15.79
N GLN A 44 -2.06 -3.70 16.90
CA GLN A 44 -3.00 -3.41 17.99
C GLN A 44 -4.13 -2.45 17.60
N ASP A 45 -3.87 -1.52 16.69
CA ASP A 45 -4.87 -0.60 16.13
C ASP A 45 -5.33 -1.06 14.75
N ASN A 46 -6.00 -2.21 14.72
CA ASN A 46 -6.54 -2.85 13.51
C ASN A 46 -7.79 -2.13 13.00
N ARG A 47 -7.62 -0.88 12.55
CA ARG A 47 -8.67 -0.13 11.85
C ARG A 47 -8.20 0.22 10.45
N ARG A 48 -9.11 0.13 9.49
CA ARG A 48 -8.82 0.59 8.14
C ARG A 48 -8.69 2.11 8.11
N LEU A 49 -7.79 2.61 7.29
CA LEU A 49 -7.51 4.04 7.17
C LEU A 49 -8.28 4.65 6.02
N ARG A 50 -8.64 5.92 6.14
CA ARG A 50 -9.23 6.69 5.06
C ARG A 50 -8.14 7.40 4.27
N THR A 51 -8.41 7.74 3.01
CA THR A 51 -7.41 8.36 2.12
C THR A 51 -6.82 9.64 2.69
N TRP A 52 -7.62 10.46 3.39
CA TRP A 52 -7.12 11.69 4.01
C TRP A 52 -6.15 11.43 5.17
N GLU A 53 -6.33 10.35 5.93
CA GLU A 53 -5.42 10.00 7.05
C GLU A 53 -4.03 9.63 6.54
N LEU A 54 -3.95 9.03 5.33
CA LEU A 54 -2.69 8.77 4.65
C LEU A 54 -2.07 10.05 4.08
N SER A 55 -2.91 11.01 3.71
CA SER A 55 -2.47 12.30 3.18
C SER A 55 -1.86 13.17 4.27
N GLU A 56 -2.52 13.23 5.42
CA GLU A 56 -2.02 13.86 6.64
C GLU A 56 -0.68 13.25 7.06
N ALA A 57 -0.57 11.91 7.04
CA ALA A 57 0.67 11.23 7.37
C ALA A 57 1.84 11.61 6.43
N ALA A 58 1.54 11.83 5.14
CA ALA A 58 2.53 12.27 4.17
C ALA A 58 2.80 13.79 4.15
N GLY A 59 2.14 14.56 5.01
CA GLY A 59 2.31 16.01 5.12
C GLY A 59 1.65 16.80 3.97
N TYR A 60 0.61 16.24 3.35
CA TYR A 60 -0.14 16.92 2.27
C TYR A 60 -1.48 17.46 2.78
N ASP A 61 -1.77 18.72 2.45
CA ASP A 61 -3.10 19.32 2.63
C ASP A 61 -4.02 18.86 1.49
N GLY A 62 -4.84 17.82 1.73
CA GLY A 62 -5.83 17.33 0.75
C GLY A 62 -5.72 15.83 0.46
N ASP A 63 -6.21 15.39 -0.71
CA ASP A 63 -6.22 13.97 -1.10
C ASP A 63 -4.89 13.52 -1.71
N SER A 64 -4.23 12.56 -1.06
CA SER A 64 -3.00 11.90 -1.49
C SER A 64 -3.24 10.66 -2.35
N SER A 65 -4.46 10.43 -2.85
CA SER A 65 -4.78 9.34 -3.78
C SER A 65 -3.76 9.21 -4.93
N GLY A 66 -3.27 10.34 -5.46
CA GLY A 66 -2.19 10.37 -6.45
C GLY A 66 -0.85 9.82 -5.94
N GLN A 67 -0.48 10.09 -4.68
CA GLN A 67 0.76 9.57 -4.07
C GLN A 67 0.67 8.07 -3.80
N ILE A 68 -0.51 7.57 -3.41
CA ILE A 68 -0.75 6.13 -3.27
C ILE A 68 -0.65 5.46 -4.65
N GLY A 69 -1.17 6.11 -5.70
CA GLY A 69 -1.00 5.67 -7.09
C GLY A 69 0.47 5.63 -7.52
N HIS A 70 1.26 6.66 -7.23
CA HIS A 70 2.70 6.69 -7.54
C HIS A 70 3.50 5.64 -6.77
N LEU A 71 3.18 5.44 -5.48
CA LEU A 71 3.75 4.37 -4.68
C LEU A 71 3.44 3.00 -5.31
N GLY A 72 2.17 2.73 -5.61
CA GLY A 72 1.77 1.51 -6.29
C GLY A 72 2.43 1.31 -7.65
N GLY A 73 2.63 2.38 -8.43
CA GLY A 73 3.34 2.35 -9.71
C GLY A 73 4.79 1.87 -9.59
N LYS A 74 5.48 2.18 -8.49
CA LYS A 74 6.83 1.63 -8.23
C LYS A 74 6.81 0.10 -8.05
N PHE A 75 5.77 -0.42 -7.40
CA PHE A 75 5.56 -1.87 -7.27
C PHE A 75 5.18 -2.51 -8.61
N CYS A 76 4.31 -1.89 -9.41
CA CYS A 76 4.00 -2.37 -10.77
C CYS A 76 5.27 -2.51 -11.61
N GLN A 77 6.12 -1.47 -11.63
CA GLN A 77 7.38 -1.46 -12.35
C GLN A 77 8.30 -2.58 -11.89
N PHE A 78 8.45 -2.78 -10.58
CA PHE A 78 9.28 -3.86 -10.03
C PHE A 78 8.74 -5.25 -10.39
N PHE A 79 7.42 -5.45 -10.32
CA PHE A 79 6.82 -6.75 -10.62
C PHE A 79 6.77 -7.09 -12.12
N GLY A 80 7.10 -6.14 -12.99
CA GLY A 80 7.04 -6.30 -14.45
C GLY A 80 5.62 -6.44 -14.98
N VAL A 81 4.64 -5.93 -14.23
CA VAL A 81 3.21 -6.01 -14.53
C VAL A 81 2.73 -4.70 -15.12
N LYS A 82 1.81 -4.79 -16.07
CA LYS A 82 1.19 -3.60 -16.66
C LYS A 82 0.15 -3.04 -15.69
N ASP A 83 -0.07 -1.73 -15.74
CA ASP A 83 -0.99 -1.04 -14.82
C ASP A 83 -2.44 -1.58 -14.86
N ASP A 84 -2.84 -2.19 -15.97
CA ASP A 84 -4.15 -2.81 -16.17
C ASP A 84 -4.30 -4.19 -15.50
N GLU A 85 -3.21 -4.88 -15.17
CA GLU A 85 -3.26 -6.19 -14.49
C GLU A 85 -3.73 -6.08 -13.04
N PHE A 86 -3.52 -4.93 -12.40
CA PHE A 86 -4.12 -4.59 -11.09
C PHE A 86 -5.37 -3.70 -11.22
N GLY A 87 -5.71 -3.24 -12.43
CA GLY A 87 -6.76 -2.25 -12.71
C GLY A 87 -6.38 -0.80 -12.39
N GLN A 88 -5.67 -0.56 -11.27
CA GLN A 88 -5.06 0.73 -10.93
C GLN A 88 -3.72 0.51 -10.22
N PRO A 89 -2.69 1.35 -10.44
CA PRO A 89 -1.37 1.15 -9.84
C PRO A 89 -1.37 1.03 -8.31
N ALA A 90 -2.23 1.80 -7.62
CA ALA A 90 -2.38 1.71 -6.16
C ALA A 90 -2.70 0.28 -5.68
N LEU A 91 -3.47 -0.46 -6.47
CA LEU A 91 -3.83 -1.86 -6.22
C LEU A 91 -2.65 -2.83 -6.46
N ALA A 92 -1.43 -2.35 -6.69
CA ALA A 92 -0.24 -3.19 -6.56
C ALA A 92 0.18 -3.44 -5.11
N ILE A 93 -0.31 -2.64 -4.15
CA ILE A 93 0.15 -2.71 -2.74
C ILE A 93 -0.96 -2.59 -1.69
N ILE A 94 -2.11 -2.00 -2.04
CA ILE A 94 -3.22 -1.79 -1.10
C ILE A 94 -4.54 -2.43 -1.57
N SER A 95 -5.46 -2.62 -0.63
CA SER A 95 -6.86 -2.95 -0.89
C SER A 95 -7.76 -1.75 -0.54
N TRP A 96 -8.80 -1.54 -1.33
CA TRP A 96 -9.82 -0.52 -1.13
C TRP A 96 -11.17 -1.14 -0.81
N PHE A 97 -11.87 -0.53 0.16
CA PHE A 97 -13.22 -0.93 0.55
C PHE A 97 -14.10 0.31 0.56
N ALA A 98 -15.20 0.26 -0.20
CA ALA A 98 -16.22 1.28 -0.11
C ALA A 98 -16.94 1.17 1.24
N ASP A 99 -17.06 2.29 1.94
CA ASP A 99 -18.02 2.50 3.03
C ASP A 99 -19.33 2.95 2.40
N GLU A 100 -20.20 2.01 2.05
CA GLU A 100 -21.49 2.29 1.41
C GLU A 100 -22.43 3.12 2.30
N ILE A 101 -22.16 3.20 3.61
CA ILE A 101 -22.99 3.93 4.57
C ILE A 101 -22.56 5.40 4.62
N ASN A 102 -21.26 5.67 4.64
CA ASN A 102 -20.74 7.02 4.84
C ASN A 102 -20.14 7.66 3.58
N GLY A 103 -20.10 6.92 2.45
CA GLY A 103 -19.54 7.40 1.18
C GLY A 103 -18.02 7.56 1.19
N TYR A 104 -17.33 6.93 2.13
CA TYR A 104 -15.87 6.99 2.26
C TYR A 104 -15.20 5.75 1.66
N TRP A 105 -13.90 5.85 1.43
CA TRP A 105 -13.07 4.72 1.03
C TRP A 105 -12.09 4.38 2.15
N TYR A 106 -12.06 3.11 2.52
CA TYR A 106 -11.10 2.55 3.45
C TYR A 106 -9.97 1.86 2.71
N ILE A 107 -8.78 1.95 3.28
CA ILE A 107 -7.52 1.52 2.69
C ILE A 107 -6.77 0.66 3.71
N GLU A 108 -6.23 -0.46 3.25
CA GLU A 108 -5.30 -1.30 4.01
C GLU A 108 -4.19 -1.81 3.08
N LEU A 109 -3.03 -2.18 3.63
CA LEU A 109 -2.05 -2.95 2.86
C LEU A 109 -2.60 -4.33 2.55
N ILE A 110 -2.29 -4.82 1.35
CA ILE A 110 -2.51 -6.23 1.01
C ILE A 110 -1.81 -7.10 2.08
N PRO A 111 -2.42 -8.20 2.56
CA PRO A 111 -1.85 -9.01 3.64
C PRO A 111 -0.40 -9.45 3.40
N GLU A 112 -0.07 -9.86 2.18
CA GLU A 112 1.27 -10.27 1.75
C GLU A 112 2.26 -9.10 1.83
N ALA A 113 1.87 -7.92 1.34
CA ALA A 113 2.69 -6.70 1.43
C ALA A 113 2.89 -6.26 2.88
N ALA A 114 1.85 -6.38 3.72
CA ALA A 114 1.91 -6.02 5.12
C ALA A 114 2.89 -6.91 5.91
N ARG A 115 2.86 -8.23 5.67
CA ARG A 115 3.81 -9.17 6.30
C ARG A 115 5.24 -8.95 5.81
N ALA A 116 5.42 -8.70 4.52
CA ALA A 116 6.71 -8.37 3.94
C ALA A 116 7.29 -7.07 4.52
N PHE A 117 6.47 -6.03 4.64
CA PHE A 117 6.91 -4.75 5.21
C PHE A 117 7.28 -4.87 6.68
N LYS A 118 6.55 -5.69 7.46
CA LYS A 118 6.92 -6.02 8.84
C LYS A 118 8.33 -6.62 8.92
N ARG A 119 8.64 -7.59 8.05
CA ARG A 119 9.96 -8.23 7.98
C ARG A 119 11.02 -7.24 7.58
N PHE A 120 10.81 -6.50 6.48
CA PHE A 120 11.71 -5.44 6.02
C PHE A 120 12.03 -4.43 7.12
N HIS A 121 11.01 -3.96 7.85
CA HIS A 121 11.18 -3.00 8.94
C HIS A 121 12.02 -3.56 10.10
N ILE A 122 11.86 -4.84 10.44
CA ILE A 122 12.65 -5.50 11.49
C ILE A 122 14.10 -5.75 11.03
N GLU A 123 14.28 -6.14 9.77
CA GLU A 123 15.57 -6.56 9.21
C GLU A 123 16.46 -5.39 8.77
N THR A 124 15.87 -4.26 8.37
CA THR A 124 16.59 -3.16 7.67
C THR A 124 16.50 -1.81 8.36
N LEU A 125 15.35 -1.47 8.95
CA LEU A 125 15.10 -0.12 9.49
C LEU A 125 15.42 0.00 11.00
N LYS A 126 15.89 -1.09 11.61
CA LYS A 126 16.30 -1.14 13.03
C LYS A 126 17.79 -0.93 13.23
#